data_AF-A0A960JMU9-F1
#
_entry.id   AF-A0A960JMU9-F1
#
_cell.length_a   1.000
_cell.length_b   1.000
_cell.length_c   1.000
_cell.angle_alpha   90.00
_cell.angle_beta   90.00
_cell.angle_gamma   90.00
#
_symmetry.space_group_name_H-M   'P 1'
#
loop_
_entity.id
_entity.type
_entity.pdbx_description
1 polymer ?
#
loop_
_entity_poly.entity_id
_entity_poly.type
_entity_poly.pdbx_seq_one_letter_code
_entity_poly.pdbx_strand_id
1 'polypeptide(L)'
;MSLQPRAVLVHRRSEYDELVARHGTAGQAAHFLAERNQSIDVLVERHEALAAALGAVSATIPTDWRRAELERSDLARFVFGPEDVLVVVGQDGLVANVAKYLDGQPVVGINPEPARNPGVLVPHPPEAAAGLLAAAVQATP
;
A
#
# COMPACT_ATOMS: atom_id res chain seq x y z
N MET A 1 17.45 -18.61 16.73
CA MET A 1 17.86 -17.40 15.99
C MET A 1 16.58 -16.72 15.55
N SER A 2 16.26 -15.53 16.05
CA SER A 2 15.12 -14.77 15.52
C SER A 2 15.46 -14.34 14.09
N LEU A 3 14.57 -14.63 13.15
CA LEU A 3 14.73 -14.17 11.77
C LEU A 3 14.68 -12.63 11.74
N GLN A 4 15.46 -12.01 10.86
CA GLN A 4 15.35 -10.57 10.61
C GLN A 4 13.95 -10.26 10.08
N PRO A 5 13.28 -9.20 10.58
CA PRO A 5 11.94 -8.84 10.14
C PRO A 5 11.88 -8.62 8.62
N ARG A 6 10.69 -8.84 8.06
CA ARG A 6 10.40 -8.53 6.66
C ARG A 6 9.26 -7.52 6.61
N ALA A 7 9.51 -6.35 6.04
CA ALA A 7 8.46 -5.40 5.73
C ALA A 7 7.73 -5.86 4.45
N VAL A 8 6.42 -6.05 4.54
CA VAL A 8 5.57 -6.39 3.40
C VAL A 8 4.67 -5.19 3.12
N LEU A 9 5.00 -4.46 2.05
CA LEU A 9 4.25 -3.29 1.60
C LEU A 9 3.05 -3.76 0.80
N VAL A 10 1.85 -3.55 1.35
CA VAL A 10 0.61 -3.95 0.72
C VAL A 10 -0.09 -2.74 0.14
N HIS A 11 -0.44 -2.79 -1.14
CA HIS A 11 -1.22 -1.74 -1.79
C HIS A 11 -2.26 -2.35 -2.72
N ARG A 12 -3.15 -1.50 -3.23
CA ARG A 12 -4.01 -1.85 -4.35
C ARG A 12 -3.39 -1.30 -5.63
N ARG A 13 -3.59 -1.99 -6.75
CA ARG A 13 -3.38 -1.39 -8.07
C ARG A 13 -4.16 -0.09 -8.18
N SER A 14 -3.54 0.93 -8.75
CA SER A 14 -4.21 2.22 -8.95
C SER A 14 -5.30 2.11 -10.02
N GLU A 15 -6.34 2.94 -9.92
CA GLU A 15 -7.39 3.03 -10.95
C GLU A 15 -6.81 3.43 -12.33
N TYR A 16 -5.75 4.24 -12.34
CA TYR A 16 -5.00 4.57 -13.55
C TYR A 16 -4.39 3.32 -14.20
N ASP A 17 -3.65 2.50 -13.44
CA ASP A 17 -3.05 1.27 -13.96
C ASP A 17 -4.11 0.25 -14.41
N GLU A 18 -5.24 0.17 -13.69
CA GLU A 18 -6.37 -0.69 -14.09
C GLU A 18 -6.94 -0.25 -15.45
N LEU A 19 -7.07 1.07 -15.70
CA LEU A 19 -7.53 1.59 -16.99
C LEU A 19 -6.50 1.38 -18.10
N VAL A 20 -5.23 1.66 -17.85
CA VAL A 20 -4.16 1.45 -18.84
C VAL A 20 -4.08 -0.02 -19.22
N ALA A 21 -4.15 -0.94 -18.25
CA ALA A 21 -4.15 -2.37 -18.51
C ALA A 21 -5.36 -2.83 -19.35
N ARG A 22 -6.52 -2.19 -19.18
CA ARG A 22 -7.73 -2.51 -19.95
C ARG A 22 -7.71 -1.94 -21.37
N HIS A 23 -7.21 -0.72 -21.53
CA HIS A 23 -7.31 0.04 -22.78
C HIS A 23 -6.02 0.03 -23.62
N GLY A 24 -4.93 -0.52 -23.08
CA GLY A 24 -3.65 -0.72 -23.78
C GLY A 24 -2.66 0.43 -23.59
N THR A 25 -3.13 1.68 -23.56
CA THR A 25 -2.28 2.87 -23.37
C THR A 25 -2.99 3.94 -22.54
N ALA A 26 -2.21 4.85 -21.94
CA ALA A 26 -2.74 6.01 -21.22
C ALA A 26 -3.61 6.91 -22.13
N GLY A 27 -3.22 7.11 -23.40
CA GLY A 27 -4.01 7.88 -24.35
C GLY A 27 -5.37 7.24 -24.66
N GLN A 28 -5.43 5.92 -24.81
CA GLN A 28 -6.69 5.20 -25.02
C GLN A 28 -7.59 5.21 -23.77
N ALA A 29 -6.99 5.09 -22.58
CA ALA A 29 -7.71 5.25 -21.32
C ALA A 29 -8.29 6.68 -21.16
N ALA A 30 -7.52 7.71 -21.50
CA ALA A 30 -7.96 9.10 -21.46
C ALA A 30 -9.12 9.35 -22.44
N HIS A 31 -9.04 8.80 -23.66
CA HIS A 31 -10.12 8.90 -24.63
C HIS A 31 -11.42 8.24 -24.13
N PHE A 32 -11.32 7.04 -23.56
CA PHE A 32 -12.47 6.33 -22.97
C PHE A 32 -13.16 7.12 -21.85
N LEU A 33 -12.39 7.82 -21.02
CA LEU A 33 -12.94 8.68 -19.97
C LEU A 33 -13.55 9.97 -20.54
N ALA A 34 -12.93 10.56 -21.55
CA ALA A 34 -13.42 11.77 -22.20
C ALA A 34 -14.81 11.56 -22.84
N GLU A 35 -15.07 10.39 -23.44
CA GLU A 35 -16.41 10.00 -23.93
C GLU A 35 -17.50 10.05 -22.85
N ARG A 36 -17.12 9.98 -21.57
CA ARG A 36 -17.99 10.03 -20.39
C ARG A 36 -17.94 11.37 -19.66
N ASN A 37 -17.31 12.39 -20.26
CA ASN A 37 -17.07 13.70 -19.65
C ASN A 37 -16.24 13.61 -18.35
N GLN A 38 -15.30 12.66 -18.27
CA GLN A 38 -14.38 12.49 -17.15
C GLN A 38 -12.95 12.76 -17.59
N SER A 39 -12.12 13.34 -16.70
CA SER A 39 -10.68 13.52 -16.94
C SER A 39 -9.88 12.38 -16.30
N ILE A 40 -8.82 11.95 -16.98
CA ILE A 40 -7.83 11.02 -16.45
C ILE A 40 -6.92 11.67 -15.39
N ASP A 41 -6.82 13.00 -15.35
CA ASP A 41 -5.86 13.73 -14.51
C ASP A 41 -6.04 13.40 -13.03
N VAL A 42 -7.28 13.29 -12.56
CA VAL A 42 -7.58 12.90 -11.19
C VAL A 42 -7.04 11.50 -10.87
N LEU A 43 -7.05 10.57 -11.84
CA LEU A 43 -6.50 9.23 -11.63
C LEU A 43 -4.97 9.23 -11.66
N VAL A 44 -4.37 10.07 -12.49
CA VAL A 44 -2.90 10.28 -12.53
C VAL A 44 -2.42 10.85 -11.20
N GLU A 45 -3.04 11.93 -10.70
CA GLU A 45 -2.69 12.53 -9.40
C GLU A 45 -2.73 11.49 -8.27
N ARG A 46 -3.75 10.62 -8.28
CA ARG A 46 -3.91 9.57 -7.27
C ARG A 46 -2.87 8.46 -7.41
N HIS A 47 -2.55 8.08 -8.64
CA HIS A 47 -1.47 7.13 -8.92
C HIS A 47 -0.12 7.68 -8.44
N GLU A 48 0.19 8.95 -8.73
CA GLU A 48 1.41 9.61 -8.30
C GLU A 48 1.49 9.73 -6.77
N ALA A 49 0.39 10.08 -6.09
CA ALA A 49 0.34 10.14 -4.63
C ALA A 49 0.59 8.76 -4.00
N LEU A 50 -0.01 7.70 -4.55
CA LEU A 50 0.24 6.32 -4.11
C LEU A 50 1.70 5.91 -4.32
N ALA A 51 2.25 6.16 -5.52
CA ALA A 51 3.63 5.82 -5.85
C ALA A 51 4.63 6.59 -4.97
N ALA A 52 4.39 7.88 -4.71
CA ALA A 52 5.18 8.69 -3.80
C ALA A 52 5.13 8.15 -2.36
N ALA A 53 3.95 7.78 -1.86
CA ALA A 53 3.81 7.19 -0.55
C ALA A 53 4.53 5.83 -0.43
N LEU A 54 4.39 4.95 -1.42
CA LEU A 54 5.10 3.67 -1.45
C LEU A 54 6.62 3.88 -1.46
N GLY A 55 7.12 4.81 -2.28
CA GLY A 55 8.53 5.18 -2.32
C GLY A 55 9.03 5.73 -0.98
N ALA A 56 8.29 6.65 -0.38
CA ALA A 56 8.61 7.23 0.93
C ALA A 56 8.67 6.16 2.02
N VAL A 57 7.64 5.32 2.12
CA VAL A 57 7.58 4.22 3.09
C VAL A 57 8.73 3.24 2.86
N SER A 58 8.96 2.82 1.61
CA SER A 58 10.03 1.89 1.25
C SER A 58 11.42 2.40 1.65
N ALA A 59 11.66 3.71 1.48
CA ALA A 59 12.90 4.36 1.88
C ALA A 59 13.11 4.40 3.41
N THR A 60 12.04 4.31 4.21
CA THR A 60 12.14 4.26 5.68
C THR A 60 12.47 2.87 6.24
N ILE A 61 12.32 1.82 5.43
CA ILE A 61 12.54 0.45 5.89
C ILE A 61 14.03 0.23 6.21
N PRO A 62 14.38 -0.23 7.42
CA PRO A 62 15.76 -0.52 7.78
C PRO A 62 16.47 -1.42 6.75
N THR A 63 17.75 -1.17 6.52
CA THR A 63 18.53 -1.86 5.47
C THR A 63 18.79 -3.34 5.76
N ASP A 64 18.73 -3.72 7.03
CA ASP A 64 18.87 -5.09 7.52
C ASP A 64 17.55 -5.87 7.45
N TRP A 65 16.43 -5.22 7.09
CA TRP A 65 15.15 -5.89 6.89
C TRP A 65 15.01 -6.36 5.46
N ARG A 66 14.34 -7.50 5.30
CA ARG A 66 13.86 -7.94 3.99
C ARG A 66 12.66 -7.08 3.58
N ARG A 67 12.47 -6.92 2.27
CA ARG A 67 11.37 -6.14 1.69
C ARG A 67 10.58 -6.99 0.71
N ALA A 68 9.26 -6.89 0.77
CA ALA A 68 8.36 -7.45 -0.22
C ALA A 68 7.28 -6.40 -0.55
N GLU A 69 6.85 -6.38 -1.79
CA GLU A 69 5.70 -5.60 -2.24
C GLU A 69 4.60 -6.56 -2.66
N LEU A 70 3.36 -6.23 -2.29
CA LEU A 70 2.22 -7.11 -2.43
C LEU A 70 0.99 -6.32 -2.89
N GLU A 71 0.53 -6.61 -4.11
CA GLU A 71 -0.76 -6.12 -4.55
C GLU A 71 -1.89 -6.90 -3.83
N ARG A 72 -3.01 -6.20 -3.54
CA ARG A 72 -4.21 -6.80 -2.94
C ARG A 72 -4.66 -8.08 -3.66
N SER A 73 -4.57 -8.12 -4.99
CA SER A 73 -4.96 -9.28 -5.81
C SER A 73 -4.15 -10.54 -5.50
N ASP A 74 -2.98 -10.38 -4.89
CA ASP A 74 -2.04 -11.47 -4.63
C ASP A 74 -2.06 -11.93 -3.17
N LEU A 75 -2.87 -11.33 -2.31
CA LEU A 75 -2.99 -11.69 -0.90
C LEU A 75 -3.27 -13.19 -0.69
N ALA A 76 -4.16 -13.77 -1.49
CA ALA A 76 -4.58 -15.16 -1.34
C ALA A 76 -3.48 -16.20 -1.68
N ARG A 77 -2.42 -15.78 -2.37
CA ARG A 77 -1.29 -16.63 -2.76
C ARG A 77 0.00 -16.28 -2.03
N PHE A 78 0.00 -15.22 -1.22
CA PHE A 78 1.18 -14.77 -0.51
C PHE A 78 1.42 -15.60 0.75
N VAL A 79 2.67 -15.96 0.99
CA VAL A 79 3.07 -16.72 2.19
C VAL A 79 3.62 -15.74 3.22
N PHE A 80 2.83 -15.51 4.27
CA PHE A 80 3.22 -14.67 5.39
C PHE A 80 4.12 -15.44 6.37
N GLY A 81 5.21 -14.80 6.77
CA GLY A 81 6.09 -15.28 7.83
C GLY A 81 5.65 -14.73 9.20
N PRO A 82 5.99 -15.40 10.31
CA PRO A 82 5.73 -14.89 11.65
C PRO A 82 6.49 -13.58 11.95
N GLU A 83 7.57 -13.30 11.24
CA GLU A 83 8.39 -12.08 11.35
C GLU A 83 7.94 -10.93 10.43
N ASP A 84 6.86 -11.11 9.68
CA ASP A 84 6.37 -10.09 8.76
C ASP A 84 5.76 -8.91 9.52
N VAL A 85 6.11 -7.71 9.08
CA VAL A 85 5.45 -6.45 9.47
C VAL A 85 4.73 -5.91 8.25
N LEU A 86 3.41 -5.81 8.33
CA LEU A 86 2.58 -5.39 7.19
C LEU A 86 2.48 -3.88 7.19
N VAL A 87 2.83 -3.26 6.06
CA VAL A 87 2.63 -1.83 5.84
C VAL A 87 1.60 -1.64 4.74
N VAL A 88 0.37 -1.32 5.13
CA VAL A 88 -0.75 -1.18 4.22
C VAL A 88 -0.86 0.26 3.76
N VAL A 89 -0.56 0.53 2.50
CA VAL A 89 -0.63 1.87 1.89
C VAL A 89 -1.88 1.97 1.02
N GLY A 90 -2.85 2.77 1.44
CA GLY A 90 -4.10 2.96 0.70
C GLY A 90 -5.30 3.23 1.59
N GLN A 91 -6.46 2.68 1.23
CA GLN A 91 -7.73 2.93 1.94
C GLN A 91 -7.96 1.96 3.10
N ASP A 92 -8.83 2.34 4.05
CA ASP A 92 -9.21 1.54 5.23
C ASP A 92 -9.62 0.11 4.88
N GLY A 93 -10.40 -0.07 3.81
CA GLY A 93 -10.86 -1.38 3.37
C GLY A 93 -9.73 -2.34 2.98
N LEU A 94 -8.54 -1.82 2.64
CA LEU A 94 -7.37 -2.67 2.37
C LEU A 94 -6.84 -3.31 3.65
N VAL A 95 -6.78 -2.57 4.76
CA VAL A 95 -6.34 -3.09 6.06
C VAL A 95 -7.20 -4.27 6.49
N ALA A 96 -8.53 -4.13 6.39
CA ALA A 96 -9.46 -5.21 6.69
C ALA A 96 -9.31 -6.42 5.75
N ASN A 97 -8.86 -6.23 4.50
CA ASN A 97 -8.60 -7.36 3.60
C ASN A 97 -7.30 -8.07 3.95
N VAL A 98 -6.25 -7.34 4.33
CA VAL A 98 -4.97 -7.92 4.75
C VAL A 98 -5.15 -8.73 6.03
N ALA A 99 -5.82 -8.16 7.04
CA ALA A 99 -6.00 -8.79 8.35
C ALA A 99 -6.64 -10.19 8.29
N LYS A 100 -7.43 -10.51 7.24
CA LYS A 100 -8.03 -11.84 7.04
C LYS A 100 -7.01 -12.95 6.79
N TYR A 101 -5.79 -12.61 6.39
CA TYR A 101 -4.73 -13.56 6.04
C TYR A 101 -3.63 -13.64 7.10
N LEU A 102 -3.73 -12.84 8.16
CA LEU A 102 -2.70 -12.73 9.18
C LEU A 102 -3.04 -13.60 10.39
N ASP A 103 -1.98 -14.08 11.05
CA ASP A 103 -2.01 -14.84 12.29
C ASP A 103 -1.12 -14.13 13.33
N GLY A 104 -1.51 -12.91 13.69
CA GLY A 104 -0.85 -12.11 14.73
C GLY A 104 0.24 -11.15 14.25
N GLN A 105 0.55 -11.10 12.94
CA GLN A 105 1.50 -10.12 12.42
C GLN A 105 1.01 -8.67 12.61
N PRO A 106 1.89 -7.73 12.99
CA PRO A 106 1.52 -6.32 13.16
C PRO A 106 1.17 -5.66 11.82
N VAL A 107 0.19 -4.77 11.85
CA VAL A 107 -0.29 -4.02 10.68
C VAL A 107 -0.17 -2.52 10.92
N VAL A 108 0.54 -1.83 10.02
CA VAL A 108 0.70 -0.38 9.99
C VAL A 108 -0.10 0.16 8.80
N GLY A 109 -1.12 0.97 9.06
CA GLY A 109 -1.92 1.59 8.01
C GLY A 109 -1.43 3.00 7.64
N ILE A 110 -1.12 3.21 6.37
CA ILE A 110 -0.63 4.47 5.78
C ILE A 110 -1.65 5.02 4.78
N ASN A 111 -2.06 6.27 4.96
CA ASN A 111 -2.98 6.97 4.06
C ASN A 111 -2.21 7.92 3.14
N PRO A 112 -2.11 7.63 1.83
CA PRO A 112 -1.46 8.52 0.88
C PRO A 112 -2.28 9.78 0.57
N GLU A 113 -3.57 9.81 0.92
CA GLU A 113 -4.50 10.88 0.54
C GLU A 113 -5.45 11.27 1.69
N PRO A 114 -4.95 11.86 2.80
CA PRO A 114 -5.78 12.19 3.96
C PRO A 114 -6.89 13.21 3.68
N ALA A 115 -6.72 14.05 2.65
CA ALA A 115 -7.76 14.98 2.22
C ALA A 115 -8.96 14.29 1.55
N ARG A 116 -8.80 13.03 1.09
CA ARG A 116 -9.79 12.29 0.30
C ARG A 116 -10.28 11.01 0.97
N ASN A 117 -9.49 10.44 1.88
CA ASN A 117 -9.85 9.25 2.66
C ASN A 117 -9.83 9.60 4.16
N PRO A 118 -10.93 9.37 4.90
CA PRO A 118 -10.99 9.62 6.35
C PRO A 118 -9.92 8.87 7.15
N GLY A 119 -9.56 7.65 6.69
CA GLY A 119 -8.40 6.92 7.16
C GLY A 119 -8.50 6.41 8.61
N VAL A 120 -9.63 5.80 8.98
CA VAL A 120 -9.83 5.27 10.34
C VAL A 120 -8.88 4.11 10.65
N LEU A 121 -8.61 3.25 9.66
CA LEU A 121 -7.70 2.10 9.78
C LEU A 121 -6.32 2.38 9.15
N VAL A 122 -6.20 3.44 8.35
CA VAL A 122 -4.93 3.98 7.87
C VAL A 122 -4.65 5.38 8.45
N PRO A 123 -4.52 5.54 9.78
CA PRO A 123 -4.50 6.88 10.39
C PRO A 123 -3.20 7.64 10.18
N HIS A 124 -2.17 7.01 9.60
CA HIS A 124 -0.82 7.55 9.56
C HIS A 124 -0.45 8.11 8.18
N PRO A 125 0.26 9.25 8.14
CA PRO A 125 0.84 9.74 6.89
C PRO A 125 2.14 8.97 6.58
N PRO A 126 2.62 8.97 5.32
CA PRO A 126 3.82 8.22 4.92
C PRO A 126 5.07 8.52 5.77
N GLU A 127 5.23 9.75 6.24
CA GLU A 127 6.37 10.22 7.03
C GLU A 127 6.46 9.55 8.41
N ALA A 128 5.34 9.04 8.93
CA ALA A 128 5.31 8.33 10.21
C ALA A 128 5.84 6.90 10.12
N ALA A 129 6.05 6.35 8.92
CA ALA A 129 6.38 4.95 8.71
C ALA A 129 7.65 4.49 9.46
N ALA A 130 8.70 5.30 9.49
CA ALA A 130 9.96 4.96 10.17
C ALA A 130 9.76 4.65 11.66
N GLY A 131 9.04 5.52 12.37
CA GLY A 131 8.77 5.36 13.80
C GLY A 131 7.84 4.19 14.08
N LEU A 132 6.86 3.96 13.22
CA LEU A 132 5.89 2.87 13.35
C LEU A 132 6.53 1.50 13.10
N LEU A 133 7.42 1.39 12.11
CA LEU A 133 8.19 0.16 11.87
C LEU A 133 9.10 -0.20 13.04
N ALA A 134 9.77 0.79 13.63
CA ALA A 134 10.60 0.58 14.82
C ALA A 134 9.76 0.11 16.02
N ALA A 135 8.59 0.72 16.23
CA ALA A 135 7.68 0.34 17.32
C ALA A 135 7.07 -1.06 17.12
N ALA A 136 6.74 -1.44 15.88
CA ALA A 136 6.13 -2.73 15.56
C ALA A 136 7.02 -3.92 15.96
N VAL A 137 8.34 -3.79 15.89
CA VAL A 137 9.27 -4.85 16.30
C VAL A 137 9.49 -4.88 17.81
N GLN A 138 9.33 -3.76 18.51
CA GLN A 138 9.42 -3.71 19.97
C GLN A 138 8.18 -4.24 20.68
N ALA A 139 7.03 -4.26 20.00
CA ALA A 139 5.75 -4.71 20.54
C ALA A 139 5.53 -6.23 20.43
N THR A 140 6.38 -6.95 19.71
CA THR A 140 6.32 -8.41 19.59
C THR A 140 6.98 -9.05 20.82
N PRO A 141 6.26 -9.82 21.66
CA PRO A 141 6.78 -10.42 22.89
C PRO A 141 7.81 -11.53 22.65
#